data_AF-A0A844I1M7-F1
#
_entry.id   AF-A0A844I1M7-F1
#
_cell.length_a   1.000
_cell.length_b   1.000
_cell.length_c   1.000
_cell.angle_alpha   90.00
_cell.angle_beta   90.00
_cell.angle_gamma   90.00
#
_symmetry.space_group_name_H-M   'P 1'
#
loop_
_entity.id
_entity.type
_entity.pdbx_description
1 polymer ?
#
loop_
_entity_poly.entity_id
_entity_poly.type
_entity_poly.pdbx_seq_one_letter_code
_entity_poly.pdbx_strand_id
1 'polypeptide(L)'
;MKYLDFISSKTQFYQLSAPFSLESGEVLIGVQVAYRIWGKLNANRDNGVLICHALTGSADADDWWGDLFGSGKVFDPDQDFIVCSNILGSCYGTTGATSINPNTGKVYGGSFPGITIRDMVNLQSALLEYLDIQSLQLVIGGSLGGMQVLEWALLYPEKVRAIAPMAAPGRHSAWSIGLGEAQRQAIYIDPNWQGGNYTIDAPPNQGLAVARMMAMITYRYWESFTNRFRRQQDESNQFAIASYLQYQGQKLIERFDANTYITLTQAMDSHDVSWNRKDYQSVLQSIKQPTLVVSIDSDVLYPPVEQQELVDLIPHAQLGLLKSTHGHDAFLIDMEALNKMVVSFREEWEFFG
;
A
#
# COMPACT_ATOMS: atom_id res chain seq x y z
N MET A 1 -12.55 18.56 -7.25
CA MET A 1 -12.58 17.20 -6.67
C MET A 1 -12.09 17.23 -5.24
N LYS A 2 -12.94 17.01 -4.24
CA LYS A 2 -12.45 16.86 -2.86
C LYS A 2 -12.21 15.38 -2.64
N TYR A 3 -10.96 14.94 -2.69
CA TYR A 3 -10.60 13.53 -2.45
C TYR A 3 -11.10 13.00 -1.10
N LEU A 4 -11.35 13.91 -0.16
CA LEU A 4 -11.98 13.63 1.13
C LEU A 4 -13.45 13.16 1.03
N ASP A 5 -14.11 13.35 -0.11
CA ASP A 5 -15.46 12.82 -0.34
C ASP A 5 -15.44 11.29 -0.58
N PHE A 6 -14.26 10.71 -0.82
CA PHE A 6 -14.06 9.27 -1.07
C PHE A 6 -13.62 8.48 0.17
N ILE A 7 -13.47 9.14 1.32
CA ILE A 7 -13.16 8.46 2.59
C ILE A 7 -14.39 8.42 3.48
N SER A 8 -14.44 7.41 4.35
CA SER A 8 -15.54 7.26 5.30
C SER A 8 -15.66 8.46 6.22
N SER A 9 -16.90 8.82 6.57
CA SER A 9 -17.19 9.79 7.64
C SER A 9 -16.72 9.33 9.03
N LYS A 10 -16.35 8.04 9.17
CA LYS A 10 -15.74 7.47 10.38
C LYS A 10 -14.23 7.68 10.45
N THR A 11 -13.61 8.22 9.39
CA THR A 11 -12.18 8.52 9.38
C THR A 11 -11.85 9.58 10.40
N GLN A 12 -10.86 9.29 11.23
CA GLN A 12 -10.32 10.19 12.24
C GLN A 12 -9.05 10.84 11.70
N PHE A 13 -8.69 11.97 12.29
CA PHE A 13 -7.50 12.73 11.91
C PHE A 13 -6.66 13.03 13.14
N TYR A 14 -5.38 12.73 13.07
CA TYR A 14 -4.39 13.09 14.07
C TYR A 14 -3.38 14.02 13.44
N GLN A 15 -3.23 15.23 14.00
CA GLN A 15 -2.20 16.17 13.60
C GLN A 15 -1.00 16.04 14.55
N LEU A 16 0.18 15.78 13.99
CA LEU A 16 1.42 15.72 14.74
C LEU A 16 1.69 17.07 15.39
N SER A 17 2.07 17.04 16.67
CA SER A 17 2.44 18.23 17.44
C SER A 17 3.85 18.74 17.11
N ALA A 18 4.71 17.85 16.59
CA ALA A 18 6.10 18.13 16.24
C ALA A 18 6.33 18.11 14.72
N PRO A 19 7.35 18.83 14.22
CA PRO A 19 7.86 18.67 12.87
C PRO A 19 8.21 17.21 12.55
N PHE A 20 7.89 16.76 11.34
CA PHE A 20 8.17 15.41 10.87
C PHE A 20 9.37 15.43 9.91
N SER A 21 10.44 14.75 10.27
CA SER A 21 11.66 14.68 9.44
C SER A 21 11.59 13.50 8.49
N LEU A 22 11.87 13.75 7.21
CA LEU A 22 11.94 12.73 6.16
C LEU A 22 13.35 12.16 6.06
N GLU A 23 13.48 10.96 5.47
CA GLU A 23 14.78 10.33 5.19
C GLU A 23 15.68 11.20 4.28
N SER A 24 15.08 12.07 3.46
CA SER A 24 15.78 13.05 2.63
C SER A 24 16.43 14.19 3.43
N GLY A 25 16.07 14.36 4.70
CA GLY A 25 16.43 15.50 5.55
C GLY A 25 15.49 16.69 5.43
N GLU A 26 14.49 16.64 4.54
CA GLU A 26 13.42 17.64 4.50
C GLU A 26 12.49 17.49 5.72
N VAL A 27 11.82 18.58 6.10
CA VAL A 27 10.95 18.64 7.28
C VAL A 27 9.56 19.10 6.90
N LEU A 28 8.56 18.28 7.20
CA LEU A 28 7.15 18.61 7.05
C LEU A 28 6.60 19.16 8.38
N ILE A 29 5.89 20.29 8.30
CA ILE A 29 5.24 20.92 9.47
C ILE A 29 3.75 20.64 9.44
N GLY A 30 3.18 20.36 10.63
CA GLY A 30 1.73 20.18 10.77
C GLY A 30 1.19 18.96 10.04
N VAL A 31 2.00 17.91 9.91
CA VAL A 31 1.59 16.65 9.28
C VAL A 31 0.35 16.10 9.96
N GLN A 32 -0.63 15.75 9.14
CA GLN A 32 -1.86 15.10 9.54
C GLN A 32 -1.88 13.67 9.02
N VAL A 33 -2.37 12.75 9.84
CA VAL A 33 -2.62 11.35 9.50
C VAL A 33 -4.12 11.11 9.55
N ALA A 34 -4.70 10.66 8.43
CA ALA A 34 -6.05 10.12 8.41
C ALA A 34 -6.00 8.63 8.76
N TYR A 35 -6.85 8.17 9.67
CA TYR A 35 -6.83 6.78 10.12
C TYR A 35 -8.21 6.29 10.57
N ARG A 36 -8.33 4.97 10.65
CA ARG A 36 -9.49 4.27 11.20
C ARG A 36 -9.06 3.21 12.18
N ILE A 37 -9.95 2.95 13.13
CA ILE A 37 -9.77 1.96 14.17
C ILE A 37 -11.02 1.09 14.30
N TRP A 38 -10.82 -0.17 14.69
CA TRP A 38 -11.87 -1.12 15.02
C TRP A 38 -11.46 -1.90 16.27
N GLY A 39 -12.44 -2.28 17.08
CA GLY A 39 -12.20 -2.98 18.36
C GLY A 39 -11.72 -2.07 19.49
N LYS A 40 -11.14 -2.66 20.53
CA LYS A 40 -10.70 -1.95 21.75
C LYS A 40 -9.30 -2.39 22.15
N LEU A 41 -8.45 -1.40 22.45
CA LEU A 41 -7.14 -1.63 23.03
C LEU A 41 -7.28 -2.24 24.43
N ASN A 42 -6.60 -3.35 24.67
CA ASN A 42 -6.65 -4.03 25.97
C ASN A 42 -5.79 -3.29 27.03
N ALA A 43 -5.85 -3.74 28.29
CA ALA A 43 -5.13 -3.10 29.39
C ALA A 43 -3.60 -3.13 29.23
N ASN A 44 -3.07 -4.17 28.58
CA ASN A 44 -1.63 -4.34 28.32
C ASN A 44 -1.17 -3.56 27.08
N ARG A 45 -2.11 -3.07 26.26
CA ARG A 45 -1.88 -2.33 25.01
C ARG A 45 -1.09 -3.11 23.97
N ASP A 46 -1.27 -4.44 23.96
CA ASP A 46 -0.49 -5.39 23.17
C ASP A 46 -1.33 -6.19 22.15
N ASN A 47 -2.62 -5.86 21.99
CA ASN A 47 -3.52 -6.47 21.01
C ASN A 47 -3.68 -5.64 19.71
N GLY A 48 -2.67 -4.84 19.35
CA GLY A 48 -2.73 -4.03 18.13
C GLY A 48 -2.59 -4.88 16.85
N VAL A 49 -3.38 -4.58 15.81
CA VAL A 49 -3.19 -5.12 14.46
C VAL A 49 -3.11 -3.96 13.48
N LEU A 50 -2.01 -3.85 12.73
CA LEU A 50 -1.79 -2.77 11.77
C LEU A 50 -1.99 -3.26 10.33
N ILE A 51 -2.91 -2.59 9.63
CA ILE A 51 -3.18 -2.80 8.22
C ILE A 51 -2.46 -1.72 7.39
N CYS A 52 -1.54 -2.15 6.53
CA CYS A 52 -0.83 -1.30 5.58
C CYS A 52 -1.50 -1.40 4.20
N HIS A 53 -2.11 -0.32 3.73
CA HIS A 53 -2.83 -0.33 2.44
C HIS A 53 -1.89 -0.20 1.23
N ALA A 54 -2.36 -0.67 0.06
CA ALA A 54 -1.64 -0.60 -1.22
C ALA A 54 -1.71 0.80 -1.88
N LEU A 55 -1.05 0.98 -3.04
CA LEU A 55 -0.86 2.26 -3.75
C LEU A 55 -2.11 3.15 -3.85
N THR A 56 -3.26 2.58 -4.20
CA THR A 56 -4.51 3.33 -4.45
C THR A 56 -5.60 3.07 -3.40
N GLY A 57 -5.20 2.49 -2.26
CA GLY A 57 -6.06 2.25 -1.10
C GLY A 57 -6.19 3.46 -0.18
N SER A 58 -6.96 3.31 0.89
CA SER A 58 -7.20 4.33 1.91
C SER A 58 -7.21 3.69 3.32
N ALA A 59 -7.43 4.51 4.35
CA ALA A 59 -7.65 4.04 5.73
C ALA A 59 -8.92 3.19 5.90
N ASP A 60 -9.82 3.16 4.91
CA ASP A 60 -11.10 2.44 4.96
C ASP A 60 -10.93 0.94 4.67
N ALA A 61 -10.13 0.25 5.47
CA ALA A 61 -9.83 -1.17 5.28
C ALA A 61 -11.07 -2.09 5.25
N ASP A 62 -12.15 -1.71 5.94
CA ASP A 62 -13.41 -2.45 5.90
C ASP A 62 -14.17 -2.33 4.56
N ASP A 63 -13.81 -1.37 3.70
CA ASP A 63 -14.34 -1.23 2.34
C ASP A 63 -13.63 -2.15 1.35
N TRP A 64 -12.29 -2.14 1.34
CA TRP A 64 -11.50 -2.90 0.38
C TRP A 64 -11.03 -4.29 0.87
N TRP A 65 -11.19 -4.57 2.16
CA TRP A 65 -10.89 -5.86 2.82
C TRP A 65 -12.01 -6.34 3.75
N GLY A 66 -13.26 -5.90 3.52
CA GLY A 66 -14.40 -6.21 4.38
C GLY A 66 -14.60 -7.69 4.70
N ASP A 67 -14.29 -8.60 3.76
CA ASP A 67 -14.42 -10.04 3.98
C ASP A 67 -13.40 -10.62 4.98
N LEU A 68 -12.34 -9.87 5.31
CA LEU A 68 -11.37 -10.21 6.35
C LEU A 68 -11.79 -9.72 7.74
N PHE A 69 -12.86 -8.91 7.84
CA PHE A 69 -13.40 -8.43 9.11
C PHE A 69 -14.52 -9.32 9.66
N GLY A 70 -14.52 -9.52 10.97
CA GLY A 70 -15.57 -10.19 11.72
C GLY A 70 -15.04 -11.19 12.75
N SER A 71 -15.95 -11.72 13.57
CA SER A 71 -15.59 -12.69 14.61
C SER A 71 -14.92 -13.93 14.02
N GLY A 72 -13.76 -14.30 14.59
CA GLY A 72 -12.93 -15.42 14.15
C GLY A 72 -12.21 -15.22 12.81
N LYS A 73 -12.22 -14.00 12.26
CA LYS A 73 -11.49 -13.66 11.04
C LYS A 73 -10.14 -13.01 11.37
N VAL A 74 -9.36 -12.74 10.31
CA VAL A 74 -8.05 -12.06 10.45
C VAL A 74 -8.16 -10.74 11.21
N PHE A 75 -9.23 -9.97 10.95
CA PHE A 75 -9.52 -8.72 11.64
C PHE A 75 -10.77 -8.91 12.51
N ASP A 76 -10.56 -9.47 13.69
CA ASP A 76 -11.62 -9.66 14.68
C ASP A 76 -11.64 -8.49 15.69
N PRO A 77 -12.59 -7.54 15.59
CA PRO A 77 -12.66 -6.41 16.50
C PRO A 77 -13.06 -6.77 17.93
N ASP A 78 -13.51 -8.02 18.18
CA ASP A 78 -13.78 -8.50 19.54
C ASP A 78 -12.50 -8.90 20.28
N GLN A 79 -11.40 -9.17 19.54
CA GLN A 79 -10.10 -9.57 20.09
C GLN A 79 -9.02 -8.49 19.88
N ASP A 80 -9.00 -7.87 18.71
CA ASP A 80 -7.92 -7.01 18.26
C ASP A 80 -8.29 -5.53 18.33
N PHE A 81 -7.29 -4.68 18.54
CA PHE A 81 -7.34 -3.26 18.26
C PHE A 81 -6.74 -2.99 16.88
N ILE A 82 -7.61 -3.00 15.87
CA ILE A 82 -7.21 -2.92 14.47
C ILE A 82 -7.06 -1.45 14.07
N VAL A 83 -5.96 -1.12 13.40
CA VAL A 83 -5.64 0.22 12.92
C VAL A 83 -5.31 0.17 11.44
N CYS A 84 -5.88 1.08 10.66
CA CYS A 84 -5.42 1.36 9.30
C CYS A 84 -5.26 2.87 9.14
N SER A 85 -4.04 3.32 8.82
CA SER A 85 -3.77 4.72 8.49
C SER A 85 -3.65 4.90 6.98
N ASN A 86 -4.12 6.03 6.47
CA ASN A 86 -3.77 6.45 5.13
C ASN A 86 -2.29 6.88 5.09
N ILE A 87 -1.54 6.40 4.10
CA ILE A 87 -0.09 6.61 4.01
C ILE A 87 0.29 8.06 3.74
N LEU A 88 1.49 8.46 4.17
CA LEU A 88 2.10 9.73 3.80
C LEU A 88 2.15 9.87 2.26
N GLY A 89 1.85 11.06 1.74
CA GLY A 89 1.83 11.33 0.29
C GLY A 89 0.53 10.99 -0.42
N SER A 90 -0.38 10.24 0.21
CA SER A 90 -1.70 9.91 -0.35
C SER A 90 -2.62 11.14 -0.44
N CYS A 91 -3.69 11.02 -1.22
CA CYS A 91 -4.71 12.06 -1.40
C CYS A 91 -5.95 11.86 -0.50
N TYR A 92 -5.99 10.81 0.32
CA TYR A 92 -7.15 10.43 1.14
C TYR A 92 -7.04 10.87 2.61
N GLY A 93 -6.56 12.10 2.82
CA GLY A 93 -6.65 12.81 4.10
C GLY A 93 -5.36 12.88 4.91
N THR A 94 -4.40 11.97 4.69
CA THR A 94 -3.03 12.14 5.22
C THR A 94 -2.28 13.19 4.39
N THR A 95 -1.33 13.90 5.01
CA THR A 95 -0.54 14.93 4.35
C THR A 95 0.15 14.40 3.09
N GLY A 96 -0.05 15.09 1.97
CA GLY A 96 0.44 14.73 0.65
C GLY A 96 0.40 15.91 -0.31
N ALA A 97 0.60 15.66 -1.61
CA ALA A 97 0.65 16.70 -2.64
C ALA A 97 -0.62 17.56 -2.72
N THR A 98 -1.77 17.00 -2.34
CA THR A 98 -3.07 17.72 -2.33
C THR A 98 -3.29 18.55 -1.06
N SER A 99 -2.41 18.45 -0.07
CA SER A 99 -2.51 19.17 1.21
C SER A 99 -2.04 20.62 1.11
N ILE A 100 -2.47 21.46 2.04
CA ILE A 100 -1.97 22.84 2.16
C ILE A 100 -0.59 22.83 2.81
N ASN A 101 0.36 23.48 2.15
CA ASN A 101 1.67 23.78 2.71
C ASN A 101 1.54 24.95 3.70
N PRO A 102 1.82 24.74 5.01
CA PRO A 102 1.64 25.77 6.03
C PRO A 102 2.60 26.96 5.84
N ASN A 103 3.74 26.77 5.16
CA ASN A 103 4.70 27.84 4.93
C ASN A 103 4.25 28.81 3.83
N THR A 104 3.43 28.35 2.87
CA THR A 104 3.02 29.14 1.71
C THR A 104 1.53 29.47 1.70
N GLY A 105 0.71 28.75 2.48
CA GLY A 105 -0.74 28.83 2.45
C GLY A 105 -1.38 28.28 1.15
N LYS A 106 -0.59 27.62 0.29
CA LYS A 106 -1.03 27.03 -0.98
C LYS A 106 -0.94 25.50 -0.93
N VAL A 107 -1.64 24.82 -1.83
CA VAL A 107 -1.47 23.37 -2.02
C VAL A 107 -0.01 23.06 -2.38
N TYR A 108 0.56 21.97 -1.84
CA TYR A 108 1.93 21.56 -2.17
C TYR A 108 2.10 21.30 -3.68
N GLY A 109 1.18 20.57 -4.29
CA GLY A 109 1.27 20.20 -5.71
C GLY A 109 2.59 19.48 -6.01
N GLY A 110 3.24 19.89 -7.10
CA GLY A 110 4.55 19.38 -7.49
C GLY A 110 5.70 19.74 -6.55
N SER A 111 5.49 20.59 -5.54
CA SER A 111 6.50 20.94 -4.54
C SER A 111 6.44 20.05 -3.29
N PHE A 112 5.59 19.02 -3.25
CA PHE A 112 5.60 18.05 -2.15
C PHE A 112 6.92 17.27 -2.20
N PRO A 113 7.63 17.12 -1.07
CA PRO A 113 8.93 16.46 -1.06
C PRO A 113 8.83 14.99 -1.45
N GLY A 114 9.94 14.45 -1.96
CA GLY A 114 10.09 13.00 -2.10
C GLY A 114 10.03 12.32 -0.74
N ILE A 115 9.34 11.18 -0.67
CA ILE A 115 9.18 10.37 0.55
C ILE A 115 9.61 8.93 0.27
N THR A 116 9.95 8.19 1.32
CA THR A 116 10.27 6.77 1.25
C THR A 116 9.21 5.91 1.95
N ILE A 117 9.29 4.59 1.77
CA ILE A 117 8.48 3.64 2.54
C ILE A 117 8.75 3.78 4.05
N ARG A 118 9.99 4.10 4.44
CA ARG A 118 10.37 4.29 5.84
C ARG A 118 9.73 5.54 6.43
N ASP A 119 9.58 6.61 5.65
CA ASP A 119 8.82 7.80 6.08
C ASP A 119 7.35 7.46 6.35
N MET A 120 6.73 6.60 5.52
CA MET A 120 5.37 6.13 5.76
C MET A 120 5.27 5.34 7.07
N VAL A 121 6.22 4.43 7.33
CA VAL A 121 6.28 3.61 8.56
C VAL A 121 6.56 4.46 9.80
N ASN A 122 7.45 5.44 9.71
CA ASN A 122 7.73 6.38 10.81
C ASN A 122 6.50 7.23 11.15
N LEU A 123 5.72 7.66 10.14
CA LEU A 123 4.47 8.39 10.38
C LEU A 123 3.41 7.50 11.04
N GLN A 124 3.30 6.24 10.61
CA GLN A 124 2.46 5.25 11.26
C GLN A 124 2.87 5.04 12.72
N SER A 125 4.18 4.95 13.01
CA SER A 125 4.68 4.81 14.38
C SER A 125 4.30 5.99 15.28
N ALA A 126 4.38 7.22 14.77
CA ALA A 126 3.91 8.40 15.49
C ALA A 126 2.39 8.35 15.78
N LEU A 127 1.59 7.78 14.86
CA LEU A 127 0.17 7.53 15.12
C LEU A 127 -0.02 6.45 16.20
N LEU A 128 0.74 5.34 16.17
CA LEU A 128 0.62 4.28 17.17
C LEU A 128 1.01 4.76 18.57
N GLU A 129 1.98 5.67 18.68
CA GLU A 129 2.33 6.32 19.95
C GLU A 129 1.17 7.19 20.47
N TYR A 130 0.50 7.94 19.58
CA TYR A 130 -0.69 8.71 19.94
C TYR A 130 -1.87 7.82 20.39
N LEU A 131 -2.06 6.69 19.70
CA LEU A 131 -3.07 5.68 20.07
C LEU A 131 -2.66 4.81 21.26
N ASP A 132 -1.45 5.01 21.78
CA ASP A 132 -0.93 4.38 22.98
C ASP A 132 -0.79 2.86 22.87
N ILE A 133 -0.50 2.38 21.64
CA ILE A 133 -0.26 0.96 21.34
C ILE A 133 1.20 0.64 21.66
N GLN A 134 1.42 -0.35 22.52
CA GLN A 134 2.76 -0.76 22.93
C GLN A 134 3.32 -1.87 22.04
N SER A 135 2.44 -2.75 21.55
CA SER A 135 2.83 -3.88 20.71
C SER A 135 1.75 -4.20 19.67
N LEU A 136 2.21 -4.59 18.49
CA LEU A 136 1.41 -5.08 17.37
C LEU A 136 1.53 -6.60 17.33
N GLN A 137 0.41 -7.30 17.47
CA GLN A 137 0.34 -8.74 17.25
C GLN A 137 0.63 -9.09 15.79
N LEU A 138 0.12 -8.28 14.86
CA LEU A 138 0.29 -8.49 13.43
C LEU A 138 0.43 -7.16 12.69
N VAL A 139 1.40 -7.09 11.79
CA VAL A 139 1.46 -6.07 10.73
C VAL A 139 1.26 -6.75 9.38
N ILE A 140 0.25 -6.34 8.63
CA ILE A 140 -0.17 -7.02 7.39
C ILE A 140 -0.48 -6.02 6.29
N GLY A 141 -0.14 -6.37 5.05
CA GLY A 141 -0.31 -5.49 3.91
C GLY A 141 0.10 -6.14 2.59
N GLY A 142 -0.60 -5.78 1.52
CA GLY A 142 -0.30 -6.23 0.16
C GLY A 142 0.35 -5.15 -0.70
N SER A 143 1.18 -5.53 -1.66
CA SER A 143 1.80 -4.59 -2.63
C SER A 143 2.67 -3.54 -1.91
N LEU A 144 2.46 -2.24 -2.18
CA LEU A 144 3.02 -1.14 -1.39
C LEU A 144 2.80 -1.32 0.13
N GLY A 145 1.70 -1.92 0.55
CA GLY A 145 1.43 -2.29 1.94
C GLY A 145 2.42 -3.32 2.47
N GLY A 146 2.81 -4.32 1.66
CA GLY A 146 3.79 -5.33 2.03
C GLY A 146 5.20 -4.76 2.17
N MET A 147 5.55 -3.72 1.39
CA MET A 147 6.80 -2.98 1.56
C MET A 147 6.87 -2.31 2.94
N GLN A 148 5.77 -1.68 3.36
CA GLN A 148 5.65 -1.08 4.71
C GLN A 148 5.78 -2.14 5.80
N VAL A 149 5.15 -3.31 5.62
CA VAL A 149 5.22 -4.43 6.59
C VAL A 149 6.66 -4.90 6.81
N LEU A 150 7.45 -5.05 5.74
CA LEU A 150 8.86 -5.41 5.85
C LEU A 150 9.67 -4.33 6.60
N GLU A 151 9.42 -3.06 6.29
CA GLU A 151 10.09 -1.95 6.97
C GLU A 151 9.68 -1.82 8.44
N TRP A 152 8.45 -2.17 8.81
CA TRP A 152 8.01 -2.27 10.21
C TRP A 152 8.84 -3.25 11.03
N ALA A 153 9.09 -4.44 10.49
CA ALA A 153 9.88 -5.47 11.15
C ALA A 153 11.34 -5.05 11.39
N LEU A 154 11.87 -4.17 10.54
CA LEU A 154 13.26 -3.69 10.57
C LEU A 154 13.43 -2.43 11.41
N LEU A 155 12.51 -1.47 11.32
CA LEU A 155 12.61 -0.19 12.02
C LEU A 155 12.14 -0.28 13.48
N TYR A 156 11.13 -1.10 13.75
CA TYR A 156 10.53 -1.22 15.09
C TYR A 156 10.40 -2.69 15.51
N PRO A 157 11.50 -3.47 15.52
CA PRO A 157 11.45 -4.91 15.74
C PRO A 157 10.80 -5.30 17.06
N GLU A 158 11.03 -4.50 18.12
CA GLU A 158 10.49 -4.73 19.47
C GLU A 158 8.98 -4.45 19.60
N LYS A 159 8.39 -3.71 18.65
CA LYS A 159 6.94 -3.42 18.65
C LYS A 159 6.13 -4.43 17.84
N VAL A 160 6.78 -5.27 17.04
CA VAL A 160 6.10 -6.14 16.06
C VAL A 160 6.31 -7.59 16.43
N ARG A 161 5.21 -8.30 16.73
CA ARG A 161 5.25 -9.72 17.11
C ARG A 161 5.21 -10.66 15.92
N ALA A 162 4.45 -10.35 14.88
CA ALA A 162 4.39 -11.12 13.63
C ALA A 162 4.12 -10.21 12.43
N ILE A 163 4.51 -10.65 11.24
CA ILE A 163 4.28 -9.92 9.99
C ILE A 163 3.69 -10.80 8.89
N ALA A 164 2.89 -10.19 8.02
CA ALA A 164 2.35 -10.83 6.82
C ALA A 164 2.46 -9.91 5.58
N PRO A 165 3.66 -9.80 4.97
CA PRO A 165 3.83 -9.12 3.69
C PRO A 165 3.25 -9.97 2.56
N MET A 166 2.50 -9.35 1.65
CA MET A 166 1.81 -10.05 0.56
C MET A 166 2.12 -9.42 -0.78
N ALA A 167 2.45 -10.24 -1.77
CA ALA A 167 2.72 -9.79 -3.13
C ALA A 167 3.59 -8.52 -3.14
N ALA A 168 4.72 -8.57 -2.45
CA ALA A 168 5.61 -7.43 -2.27
C ALA A 168 7.06 -7.91 -2.25
N PRO A 169 8.00 -7.13 -2.81
CA PRO A 169 9.40 -7.48 -2.81
C PRO A 169 10.14 -6.84 -1.62
N GLY A 170 11.30 -7.41 -1.25
CA GLY A 170 12.21 -6.76 -0.32
C GLY A 170 12.98 -5.58 -0.94
N ARG A 171 13.08 -5.52 -2.27
CA ARG A 171 13.63 -4.39 -3.03
C ARG A 171 12.91 -4.25 -4.36
N HIS A 172 12.58 -3.04 -4.78
CA HIS A 172 11.88 -2.83 -6.05
C HIS A 172 12.78 -3.25 -7.22
N SER A 173 12.31 -4.16 -8.07
CA SER A 173 13.12 -4.70 -9.15
C SER A 173 13.16 -3.76 -10.35
N ALA A 174 14.16 -3.93 -11.23
CA ALA A 174 14.26 -3.15 -12.46
C ALA A 174 12.99 -3.25 -13.33
N TRP A 175 12.29 -4.39 -13.27
CA TRP A 175 10.99 -4.60 -13.92
C TRP A 175 9.93 -3.63 -13.39
N SER A 176 9.74 -3.61 -12.07
CA SER A 176 8.72 -2.76 -11.43
C SER A 176 9.08 -1.27 -11.54
N ILE A 177 10.36 -0.91 -11.42
CA ILE A 177 10.86 0.47 -11.61
C ILE A 177 10.62 0.94 -13.05
N GLY A 178 10.94 0.09 -14.06
CA GLY A 178 10.72 0.44 -15.46
C GLY A 178 9.25 0.68 -15.80
N LEU A 179 8.36 -0.14 -15.23
CA LEU A 179 6.92 0.05 -15.35
C LEU A 179 6.44 1.35 -14.68
N GLY A 180 6.87 1.60 -13.44
CA GLY A 180 6.53 2.82 -12.70
C GLY A 180 6.98 4.08 -13.43
N GLU A 181 8.18 4.05 -14.02
CA GLU A 181 8.70 5.17 -14.81
C GLU A 181 7.84 5.43 -16.05
N ALA A 182 7.49 4.39 -16.81
CA ALA A 182 6.67 4.55 -18.00
C ALA A 182 5.26 5.09 -17.66
N GLN A 183 4.70 4.71 -16.50
CA GLN A 183 3.45 5.27 -15.98
C GLN A 183 3.59 6.77 -15.65
N ARG A 184 4.66 7.17 -14.96
CA ARG A 184 4.90 8.58 -14.62
C ARG A 184 5.14 9.44 -15.87
N GLN A 185 5.86 8.91 -16.86
CA GLN A 185 6.06 9.61 -18.13
C GLN A 185 4.74 9.92 -18.84
N ALA A 186 3.75 9.03 -18.78
CA ALA A 186 2.42 9.30 -19.32
C ALA A 186 1.75 10.52 -18.64
N ILE A 187 1.98 10.73 -17.35
CA ILE A 187 1.50 11.90 -16.60
C ILE A 187 2.30 13.14 -16.97
N TYR A 188 3.63 13.06 -17.03
CA TYR A 188 4.49 14.21 -17.27
C TYR A 188 4.30 14.85 -18.66
N ILE A 189 3.97 14.04 -19.68
CA ILE A 189 3.70 14.54 -21.03
C ILE A 189 2.29 15.11 -21.20
N ASP A 190 1.39 14.92 -20.23
CA ASP A 190 0.06 15.52 -20.27
C ASP A 190 0.21 17.06 -20.16
N PRO A 191 -0.27 17.85 -21.15
CA PRO A 191 -0.13 19.31 -21.12
C PRO A 191 -0.74 19.97 -19.88
N ASN A 192 -1.72 19.32 -19.25
CA ASN A 192 -2.34 19.82 -18.04
C ASN A 192 -1.49 19.61 -16.79
N TRP A 193 -0.43 18.80 -16.81
CA TRP A 193 0.37 18.52 -15.60
C TRP A 193 1.09 19.76 -15.07
N GLN A 194 1.54 20.67 -15.95
CA GLN A 194 2.11 21.97 -15.56
C GLN A 194 3.20 21.88 -14.47
N GLY A 195 4.09 20.87 -14.56
CA GLY A 195 5.13 20.65 -13.55
C GLY A 195 4.60 20.31 -12.16
N GLY A 196 3.41 19.71 -12.09
CA GLY A 196 2.69 19.39 -10.86
C GLY A 196 1.89 20.56 -10.26
N ASN A 197 1.84 21.72 -10.91
CA ASN A 197 1.12 22.91 -10.42
C ASN A 197 -0.26 23.09 -11.07
N TYR A 198 -0.91 21.99 -11.45
CA TYR A 198 -2.22 22.01 -12.10
C TYR A 198 -3.34 22.39 -11.13
N THR A 199 -4.40 23.01 -11.69
CA THR A 199 -5.61 23.31 -10.93
C THR A 199 -6.55 22.11 -10.90
N ILE A 200 -7.43 22.09 -9.91
CA ILE A 200 -8.42 21.02 -9.74
C ILE A 200 -9.44 20.91 -10.87
N ASP A 201 -9.62 22.00 -11.65
CA ASP A 201 -10.52 22.06 -12.79
C ASP A 201 -9.86 21.58 -14.09
N ALA A 202 -8.53 21.46 -14.10
CA ALA A 202 -7.75 21.02 -15.26
C ALA A 202 -6.59 20.09 -14.83
N PRO A 203 -6.86 18.94 -14.17
CA PRO A 203 -5.83 17.96 -13.85
C PRO A 203 -5.34 17.18 -15.09
N PRO A 204 -4.15 16.55 -15.04
CA PRO A 204 -3.60 15.71 -16.11
C PRO A 204 -4.28 14.33 -16.16
N ASN A 205 -5.60 14.34 -16.37
CA ASN A 205 -6.43 13.14 -16.33
C ASN A 205 -6.09 12.15 -17.44
N GLN A 206 -5.67 12.61 -18.62
CA GLN A 206 -5.35 11.69 -19.71
C GLN A 206 -4.10 10.89 -19.38
N GLY A 207 -3.06 11.58 -18.89
CA GLY A 207 -1.84 10.94 -18.43
C GLY A 207 -2.07 9.96 -17.28
N LEU A 208 -2.85 10.36 -16.26
CA LEU A 208 -3.18 9.48 -15.13
C LEU A 208 -4.03 8.27 -15.56
N ALA A 209 -4.97 8.45 -16.49
CA ALA A 209 -5.76 7.35 -17.03
C ALA A 209 -4.87 6.35 -17.76
N VAL A 210 -3.92 6.80 -18.59
CA VAL A 210 -2.96 5.91 -19.29
C VAL A 210 -2.06 5.18 -18.28
N ALA A 211 -1.54 5.89 -17.27
CA ALA A 211 -0.77 5.26 -16.19
C ALA A 211 -1.56 4.11 -15.53
N ARG A 212 -2.86 4.32 -15.26
CA ARG A 212 -3.73 3.27 -14.72
C ARG A 212 -3.94 2.11 -15.69
N MET A 213 -4.07 2.36 -17.00
CA MET A 213 -4.20 1.29 -17.98
C MET A 213 -2.97 0.39 -17.98
N MET A 214 -1.77 0.97 -17.92
CA MET A 214 -0.51 0.24 -17.83
C MET A 214 -0.45 -0.60 -16.55
N ALA A 215 -0.79 0.00 -15.41
CA ALA A 215 -0.87 -0.72 -14.13
C ALA A 215 -1.86 -1.89 -14.18
N MET A 216 -3.02 -1.70 -14.83
CA MET A 216 -4.05 -2.74 -14.91
C MET A 216 -3.63 -3.95 -15.75
N ILE A 217 -2.74 -3.76 -16.72
CA ILE A 217 -2.16 -4.87 -17.49
C ILE A 217 -1.27 -5.73 -16.59
N THR A 218 -0.52 -5.11 -15.68
CA THR A 218 0.40 -5.83 -14.79
C THR A 218 -0.25 -6.34 -13.51
N TYR A 219 -1.43 -5.83 -13.14
CA TYR A 219 -2.14 -6.33 -11.96
C TYR A 219 -2.93 -7.61 -12.23
N ARG A 220 -2.99 -8.04 -13.49
CA ARG A 220 -3.80 -9.16 -13.97
C ARG A 220 -2.91 -10.17 -14.67
N TYR A 221 -3.36 -11.42 -14.65
CA TYR A 221 -2.64 -12.50 -15.31
C TYR A 221 -3.04 -12.65 -16.78
N TRP A 222 -2.09 -13.11 -17.60
CA TRP A 222 -2.27 -13.33 -19.04
C TRP A 222 -3.51 -14.18 -19.37
N GLU A 223 -3.70 -15.31 -18.68
CA GLU A 223 -4.84 -16.19 -18.94
C GLU A 223 -6.17 -15.54 -18.54
N SER A 224 -6.18 -14.71 -17.49
CA SER A 224 -7.37 -13.96 -17.06
C SER A 224 -7.88 -13.05 -18.17
N PHE A 225 -6.98 -12.27 -18.78
CA PHE A 225 -7.31 -11.41 -19.91
C PHE A 225 -7.72 -12.21 -21.14
N THR A 226 -7.01 -13.29 -21.45
CA THR A 226 -7.31 -14.14 -22.60
C THR A 226 -8.71 -14.74 -22.49
N ASN A 227 -9.05 -15.29 -21.32
CA ASN A 227 -10.35 -15.93 -21.10
C ASN A 227 -11.50 -14.92 -21.04
N ARG A 228 -11.30 -13.77 -20.39
CA ARG A 228 -12.33 -12.76 -20.18
C ARG A 228 -12.66 -11.96 -21.44
N PHE A 229 -11.66 -11.52 -22.20
CA PHE A 229 -11.86 -10.58 -23.32
C PHE A 229 -11.72 -11.24 -24.69
N ARG A 230 -10.87 -12.28 -24.79
CA ARG A 230 -10.52 -12.94 -26.06
C ARG A 230 -10.18 -11.88 -27.13
N ARG A 231 -10.78 -11.99 -28.32
CA ARG A 231 -10.74 -10.98 -29.38
C ARG A 231 -12.12 -10.35 -29.61
N GLN A 232 -12.95 -10.25 -28.57
CA GLN A 232 -14.29 -9.68 -28.70
C GLN A 232 -14.21 -8.19 -29.06
N GLN A 233 -15.10 -7.76 -29.94
CA GLN A 233 -15.24 -6.38 -30.39
C GLN A 233 -16.69 -5.91 -30.23
N ASP A 234 -16.88 -4.61 -30.01
CA ASP A 234 -18.20 -3.97 -30.05
C ASP A 234 -18.63 -3.60 -31.49
N GLU A 235 -19.81 -2.98 -31.63
CA GLU A 235 -20.37 -2.54 -32.92
C GLU A 235 -19.49 -1.51 -33.64
N SER A 236 -18.57 -0.85 -32.93
CA SER A 236 -17.61 0.12 -33.48
C SER A 236 -16.26 -0.52 -33.84
N ASN A 237 -16.15 -1.86 -33.82
CA ASN A 237 -14.91 -2.63 -33.98
C ASN A 237 -13.85 -2.37 -32.89
N GLN A 238 -14.22 -1.80 -31.75
CA GLN A 238 -13.29 -1.60 -30.63
C GLN A 238 -13.18 -2.89 -29.82
N PHE A 239 -11.95 -3.29 -29.47
CA PHE A 239 -11.72 -4.49 -28.65
C PHE A 239 -12.19 -4.28 -27.21
N ALA A 240 -12.88 -5.28 -26.64
CA ALA A 240 -13.43 -5.24 -25.29
C ALA A 240 -12.36 -4.95 -24.21
N ILE A 241 -11.13 -5.46 -24.38
CA ILE A 241 -10.00 -5.16 -23.48
C ILE A 241 -9.65 -3.67 -23.49
N ALA A 242 -9.72 -3.00 -24.65
CA ALA A 242 -9.42 -1.57 -24.75
C ALA A 242 -10.47 -0.75 -24.00
N SER A 243 -11.76 -1.06 -24.18
CA SER A 243 -12.86 -0.39 -23.48
C SER A 243 -12.79 -0.63 -21.96
N TYR A 244 -12.41 -1.84 -21.53
CA TYR A 244 -12.17 -2.14 -20.12
C TYR A 244 -11.04 -1.29 -19.52
N LEU A 245 -9.89 -1.22 -20.18
CA LEU A 245 -8.75 -0.44 -19.69
C LEU A 245 -9.09 1.07 -19.63
N GLN A 246 -9.75 1.60 -20.67
CA GLN A 246 -10.25 2.97 -20.69
C GLN A 246 -11.18 3.27 -19.52
N TYR A 247 -12.14 2.36 -19.26
CA TYR A 247 -13.04 2.46 -18.12
C TYR A 247 -12.29 2.43 -16.77
N GLN A 248 -11.30 1.55 -16.60
CA GLN A 248 -10.49 1.52 -15.37
C GLN A 248 -9.66 2.80 -15.19
N GLY A 249 -9.13 3.37 -16.27
CA GLY A 249 -8.48 4.68 -16.24
C GLY A 249 -9.44 5.75 -15.75
N GLN A 250 -10.67 5.75 -16.29
CA GLN A 250 -11.67 6.74 -15.93
C GLN A 250 -12.12 6.66 -14.47
N LYS A 251 -12.28 5.43 -13.96
CA LYS A 251 -12.56 5.22 -12.53
C LYS A 251 -11.45 5.74 -11.61
N LEU A 252 -10.19 5.72 -12.04
CA LEU A 252 -9.10 6.20 -11.19
C LEU A 252 -9.08 7.73 -11.13
N ILE A 253 -9.20 8.41 -12.29
CA ILE A 253 -9.11 9.88 -12.33
C ILE A 253 -10.22 10.56 -11.53
N GLU A 254 -11.34 9.88 -11.31
CA GLU A 254 -12.45 10.38 -10.50
C GLU A 254 -12.12 10.47 -9.00
N ARG A 255 -11.12 9.71 -8.53
CA ARG A 255 -10.86 9.53 -7.09
C ARG A 255 -9.40 9.66 -6.67
N PHE A 256 -8.46 9.84 -7.60
CA PHE A 256 -7.03 9.84 -7.29
C PHE A 256 -6.31 11.04 -7.89
N ASP A 257 -5.32 11.56 -7.17
CA ASP A 257 -4.51 12.70 -7.61
C ASP A 257 -3.25 12.25 -8.36
N ALA A 258 -2.88 12.98 -9.42
CA ALA A 258 -1.76 12.63 -10.27
C ALA A 258 -0.40 12.87 -9.58
N ASN A 259 -0.23 13.95 -8.82
CA ASN A 259 0.99 14.18 -8.05
C ASN A 259 1.12 13.14 -6.94
N THR A 260 0.02 12.78 -6.25
CA THR A 260 0.02 11.64 -5.32
C THR A 260 0.49 10.36 -6.02
N TYR A 261 -0.02 10.03 -7.21
CA TYR A 261 0.41 8.84 -7.95
C TYR A 261 1.93 8.86 -8.25
N ILE A 262 2.44 10.02 -8.68
CA ILE A 262 3.88 10.22 -8.92
C ILE A 262 4.68 10.03 -7.62
N THR A 263 4.32 10.73 -6.54
CA THR A 263 5.00 10.66 -5.25
C THR A 263 5.05 9.23 -4.72
N LEU A 264 3.92 8.52 -4.72
CA LEU A 264 3.85 7.17 -4.17
C LEU A 264 4.61 6.16 -5.04
N THR A 265 4.58 6.27 -6.37
CA THR A 265 5.34 5.35 -7.24
C THR A 265 6.84 5.62 -7.18
N GLN A 266 7.28 6.87 -6.96
CA GLN A 266 8.68 7.18 -6.66
C GLN A 266 9.11 6.60 -5.30
N ALA A 267 8.24 6.66 -4.29
CA ALA A 267 8.51 6.02 -3.00
C ALA A 267 8.66 4.50 -3.14
N MET A 268 7.81 3.85 -3.95
CA MET A 268 7.95 2.42 -4.30
C MET A 268 9.27 2.13 -5.00
N ASP A 269 9.69 2.95 -5.96
CA ASP A 269 10.96 2.78 -6.66
C ASP A 269 12.18 2.92 -5.74
N SER A 270 12.07 3.74 -4.69
CA SER A 270 13.11 3.87 -3.67
C SER A 270 13.17 2.71 -2.68
N HIS A 271 12.19 1.79 -2.70
CA HIS A 271 12.11 0.70 -1.74
C HIS A 271 13.25 -0.31 -1.92
N ASP A 272 14.11 -0.38 -0.92
CA ASP A 272 15.10 -1.44 -0.74
C ASP A 272 15.37 -1.58 0.75
N VAL A 273 14.98 -2.73 1.32
CA VAL A 273 15.19 -3.00 2.75
C VAL A 273 16.67 -2.92 3.14
N SER A 274 17.60 -3.11 2.20
CA SER A 274 19.04 -3.06 2.44
C SER A 274 19.65 -1.66 2.37
N TRP A 275 18.93 -0.68 1.81
CA TRP A 275 19.44 0.66 1.59
C TRP A 275 19.91 1.31 2.90
N ASN A 276 21.17 1.76 2.93
CA ASN A 276 21.80 2.36 4.11
C ASN A 276 21.76 1.48 5.38
N ARG A 277 21.71 0.15 5.21
CA ARG A 277 21.81 -0.84 6.30
C ARG A 277 23.02 -1.74 6.09
N LYS A 278 22.80 -3.02 5.81
CA LYS A 278 23.82 -4.03 5.48
C LYS A 278 23.52 -4.60 4.09
N ASP A 279 24.26 -5.63 3.68
CA ASP A 279 23.87 -6.37 2.48
C ASP A 279 22.46 -6.97 2.65
N TYR A 280 21.78 -7.14 1.52
CA TYR A 280 20.37 -7.55 1.48
C TYR A 280 20.07 -8.84 2.24
N GLN A 281 20.93 -9.86 2.09
CA GLN A 281 20.77 -11.13 2.78
C GLN A 281 20.89 -10.94 4.30
N SER A 282 21.92 -10.25 4.78
CA SER A 282 22.08 -9.98 6.21
C SER A 282 20.91 -9.21 6.81
N VAL A 283 20.32 -8.27 6.06
CA VAL A 283 19.14 -7.50 6.51
C VAL A 283 17.93 -8.41 6.66
N LEU A 284 17.59 -9.21 5.65
CA LEU A 284 16.46 -10.13 5.75
C LEU A 284 16.66 -11.18 6.84
N GLN A 285 17.89 -11.69 7.01
CA GLN A 285 18.25 -12.61 8.10
C GLN A 285 18.11 -11.98 9.50
N SER A 286 18.07 -10.66 9.60
CA SER A 286 17.87 -9.94 10.86
C SER A 286 16.42 -9.87 11.31
N ILE A 287 15.45 -10.10 10.42
CA ILE A 287 14.03 -10.18 10.75
C ILE A 287 13.81 -11.46 11.58
N LYS A 288 13.41 -11.31 12.85
CA LYS A 288 13.22 -12.43 13.80
C LYS A 288 11.76 -12.77 14.04
N GLN A 289 10.86 -11.91 13.57
CA GLN A 289 9.43 -12.11 13.70
C GLN A 289 8.99 -13.33 12.87
N PRO A 290 8.09 -14.17 13.39
CA PRO A 290 7.27 -15.05 12.57
C PRO A 290 6.71 -14.29 11.37
N THR A 291 6.90 -14.85 10.18
CA THR A 291 6.60 -14.16 8.93
C THR A 291 5.78 -15.06 8.01
N LEU A 292 4.60 -14.62 7.62
CA LEU A 292 3.83 -15.24 6.54
C LEU A 292 4.04 -14.42 5.26
N VAL A 293 4.86 -14.92 4.33
CA VAL A 293 5.00 -14.30 3.02
C VAL A 293 3.92 -14.85 2.11
N VAL A 294 2.93 -14.03 1.73
CA VAL A 294 1.89 -14.47 0.79
C VAL A 294 2.34 -14.17 -0.64
N SER A 295 2.49 -15.22 -1.44
CA SER A 295 2.78 -15.13 -2.87
C SER A 295 1.54 -15.52 -3.68
N ILE A 296 1.37 -14.90 -4.85
CA ILE A 296 0.30 -15.22 -5.79
C ILE A 296 0.96 -15.85 -7.02
N ASP A 297 0.56 -17.08 -7.36
CA ASP A 297 1.18 -17.85 -8.44
C ASP A 297 1.13 -17.17 -9.82
N SER A 298 0.11 -16.34 -10.04
CA SER A 298 -0.12 -15.62 -11.28
C SER A 298 0.30 -14.14 -11.26
N ASP A 299 1.00 -13.69 -10.21
CA ASP A 299 1.51 -12.31 -10.14
C ASP A 299 2.63 -12.10 -11.17
N VAL A 300 2.51 -11.01 -11.93
CA VAL A 300 3.50 -10.58 -12.92
C VAL A 300 4.11 -9.22 -12.58
N LEU A 301 3.56 -8.50 -11.60
CA LEU A 301 4.14 -7.27 -11.08
C LEU A 301 5.25 -7.59 -10.08
N TYR A 302 4.94 -8.47 -9.13
CA TYR A 302 5.87 -8.99 -8.13
C TYR A 302 5.87 -10.52 -8.21
N PRO A 303 6.62 -11.09 -9.15
CA PRO A 303 6.53 -12.51 -9.46
C PRO A 303 6.90 -13.40 -8.26
N PRO A 304 6.38 -14.64 -8.19
CA PRO A 304 6.62 -15.57 -7.08
C PRO A 304 8.06 -15.73 -6.62
N VAL A 305 9.02 -15.57 -7.53
CA VAL A 305 10.46 -15.62 -7.22
C VAL A 305 10.89 -14.56 -6.22
N GLU A 306 10.29 -13.36 -6.23
CA GLU A 306 10.61 -12.28 -5.30
C GLU A 306 10.09 -12.61 -3.88
N GLN A 307 8.94 -13.27 -3.76
CA GLN A 307 8.44 -13.72 -2.45
C GLN A 307 9.17 -14.97 -1.95
N GLN A 308 9.56 -15.88 -2.84
CA GLN A 308 10.39 -17.03 -2.47
C GLN A 308 11.74 -16.58 -1.92
N GLU A 309 12.36 -15.54 -2.51
CA GLU A 309 13.59 -14.94 -1.98
C GLU A 309 13.42 -14.44 -0.53
N LEU A 310 12.27 -13.84 -0.20
CA LEU A 310 11.98 -13.44 1.18
C LEU A 310 11.89 -14.65 2.12
N VAL A 311 11.20 -15.72 1.71
CA VAL A 311 11.05 -16.94 2.51
C VAL A 311 12.40 -17.64 2.73
N ASP A 312 13.24 -17.68 1.70
CA ASP A 312 14.54 -18.33 1.77
C ASP A 312 15.53 -17.59 2.70
N LEU A 313 15.36 -16.26 2.85
CA LEU A 313 16.30 -15.41 3.58
C LEU A 313 15.81 -15.00 4.98
N ILE A 314 14.50 -14.97 5.24
CA ILE A 314 13.95 -14.66 6.55
C ILE A 314 13.85 -15.96 7.39
N PRO A 315 14.53 -16.07 8.54
CA PRO A 315 14.69 -17.34 9.27
C PRO A 315 13.40 -18.03 9.74
N HIS A 316 12.36 -17.25 10.02
CA HIS A 316 11.07 -17.73 10.52
C HIS A 316 9.93 -17.43 9.54
N ALA A 317 10.26 -17.37 8.25
CA ALA A 317 9.27 -17.18 7.21
C ALA A 317 8.67 -18.50 6.72
N GLN A 318 7.38 -18.46 6.42
CA GLN A 318 6.69 -19.50 5.67
C GLN A 318 6.01 -18.90 4.44
N LEU A 319 5.92 -19.71 3.37
CA LEU A 319 5.26 -19.34 2.13
C LEU A 319 3.77 -19.68 2.20
N GLY A 320 2.93 -18.65 2.08
CA GLY A 320 1.52 -18.80 1.78
C GLY A 320 1.27 -18.64 0.28
N LEU A 321 1.01 -19.73 -0.45
CA LEU A 321 0.73 -19.65 -1.89
C LEU A 321 -0.77 -19.46 -2.16
N LEU A 322 -1.18 -18.26 -2.56
CA LEU A 322 -2.52 -17.93 -3.01
C LEU A 322 -2.66 -18.27 -4.50
N LYS A 323 -3.23 -19.45 -4.79
CA LYS A 323 -3.52 -19.87 -6.17
C LYS A 323 -4.69 -19.08 -6.71
N SER A 324 -4.45 -18.24 -7.71
CA SER A 324 -5.49 -17.37 -8.27
C SER A 324 -5.21 -17.06 -9.73
N THR A 325 -6.26 -16.81 -10.52
CA THR A 325 -6.11 -16.25 -11.87
C THR A 325 -6.21 -14.74 -11.89
N HIS A 326 -6.41 -14.09 -10.73
CA HIS A 326 -6.64 -12.66 -10.65
C HIS A 326 -5.36 -11.82 -10.74
N GLY A 327 -4.17 -12.43 -10.78
CA GLY A 327 -2.88 -11.74 -10.78
C GLY A 327 -2.61 -11.04 -9.46
N HIS A 328 -1.80 -9.99 -9.50
CA HIS A 328 -1.48 -9.15 -8.33
C HIS A 328 -2.71 -8.74 -7.51
N ASP A 329 -3.85 -8.47 -8.16
CA ASP A 329 -5.10 -8.08 -7.47
C ASP A 329 -5.74 -9.21 -6.63
N ALA A 330 -5.20 -10.44 -6.62
CA ALA A 330 -5.81 -11.57 -5.91
C ALA A 330 -5.92 -11.33 -4.40
N PHE A 331 -5.00 -10.59 -3.77
CA PHE A 331 -5.11 -10.25 -2.34
C PHE A 331 -6.29 -9.31 -2.03
N LEU A 332 -6.95 -8.73 -3.03
CA LEU A 332 -8.15 -7.90 -2.91
C LEU A 332 -9.43 -8.61 -3.41
N ILE A 333 -9.33 -9.86 -3.87
CA ILE A 333 -10.43 -10.58 -4.51
C ILE A 333 -10.66 -11.95 -3.87
N ASP A 334 -9.59 -12.71 -3.68
CA ASP A 334 -9.65 -14.08 -3.14
C ASP A 334 -9.55 -14.07 -1.60
N MET A 335 -10.34 -13.18 -0.98
CA MET A 335 -10.23 -12.87 0.45
C MET A 335 -10.57 -14.04 1.36
N GLU A 336 -11.44 -14.97 0.96
CA GLU A 336 -11.74 -16.15 1.78
C GLU A 336 -10.51 -17.06 1.94
N ALA A 337 -9.77 -17.30 0.85
CA ALA A 337 -8.55 -18.10 0.88
C ALA A 337 -7.45 -17.39 1.67
N LEU A 338 -7.33 -16.08 1.47
CA LEU A 338 -6.41 -15.25 2.25
C LEU A 338 -6.73 -15.28 3.75
N ASN A 339 -8.02 -15.15 4.12
CA ASN A 339 -8.46 -15.20 5.51
C ASN A 339 -8.04 -16.51 6.18
N LYS A 340 -8.34 -17.66 5.56
CA LYS A 340 -7.97 -18.97 6.10
C LYS A 340 -6.46 -19.08 6.32
N MET A 341 -5.68 -18.66 5.34
CA MET A 341 -4.22 -18.71 5.40
C MET A 341 -3.64 -17.89 6.56
N VAL A 342 -4.11 -16.65 6.73
CA VAL A 342 -3.60 -15.76 7.78
C VAL A 342 -4.12 -16.17 9.16
N VAL A 343 -5.37 -16.62 9.28
CA VAL A 343 -5.90 -17.16 10.55
C VAL A 343 -5.10 -18.37 10.99
N SER A 344 -4.86 -19.35 10.10
CA SER A 344 -4.05 -20.53 10.44
C SER A 344 -2.64 -20.15 10.87
N PHE A 345 -2.01 -19.17 10.21
CA PHE A 345 -0.70 -18.67 10.63
C PHE A 345 -0.71 -18.05 12.04
N ARG A 346 -1.74 -17.24 12.36
CA ARG A 346 -1.89 -16.64 13.70
C ARG A 346 -2.05 -17.71 14.76
N GLU A 347 -2.92 -18.69 14.52
CA GLU A 347 -3.16 -19.81 15.44
C GLU A 347 -1.86 -20.59 15.69
N GLU A 348 -1.15 -21.00 14.63
CA GLU A 348 0.11 -21.76 14.76
C GLU A 348 1.12 -21.04 15.65
N TRP A 349 1.35 -19.74 15.44
CA TRP A 349 2.33 -19.02 16.23
C TRP A 349 1.88 -18.76 17.67
N GLU A 350 0.60 -18.48 17.92
CA GLU A 350 0.10 -18.33 19.31
C GLU A 350 0.27 -19.61 20.14
N PHE A 351 0.30 -20.79 19.49
CA PHE A 351 0.57 -22.06 20.15
C PHE A 351 2.07 -22.37 20.37
N PHE A 352 2.98 -21.80 19.56
CA PHE A 352 4.41 -22.16 19.57
C PHE A 352 5.37 -21.03 20.00
N GLY A 353 4.91 -19.78 20.06
CA GLY A 353 5.68 -18.59 20.46
C GLY A 353 5.32 -18.07 21.84
#